data_AF-A0A2S6V660-F1
#
_entry.id   AF-A0A2S6V660-F1
#
_cell.length_a   1.000
_cell.length_b   1.000
_cell.length_c   1.000
_cell.angle_alpha   90.00
_cell.angle_beta   90.00
_cell.angle_gamma   90.00
#
_symmetry.space_group_name_H-M   'P 1'
#
loop_
_entity.id
_entity.type
_entity.pdbx_description
1 polymer ?
#
loop_
_entity_poly.entity_id
_entity_poly.type
_entity_poly.pdbx_seq_one_letter_code
_entity_poly.pdbx_strand_id
1 'polypeptide(L)'
;MPWSRIFSGIIAIAIALTGSILGGWYFTMMFAVIVYLGQLEYFQLVRAKGIAPAAKTTLAVSQALLVIATVSSTLADAVMPVAGTFICFYLLFQPKLATIADISTSILGLFYGGYLPSYWVRIRAIGNDAVSNLPFSGYLPDNWIDFQAFPPGLIYTLLAFFCIWAADIGAYTVGRLFGRTRLSDISPKKTVEGAIFGVVASVAVAMAGAWYLNWPFWALTGLSLGLLIGIASLLGDLTESMMKRDAGVKDSGQLIPGHGGILDRADSYVFTAPLVYYFVTLVLPLLEH
;
A
#
# COMPACT_ATOMS: atom_id res chain seq x y z
N MET A 1 3.83 -24.85 7.57
CA MET A 1 3.60 -23.52 8.19
C MET A 1 2.72 -23.73 9.41
N PRO A 2 2.93 -23.02 10.53
CA PRO A 2 2.05 -23.18 11.70
C PRO A 2 0.63 -22.76 11.35
N TRP A 3 -0.37 -23.52 11.80
CA TRP A 3 -1.81 -23.34 11.47
C TRP A 3 -2.33 -21.94 11.80
N SER A 4 -1.79 -21.33 12.86
CA SER A 4 -2.07 -19.95 13.27
C SER A 4 -1.78 -18.94 12.17
N ARG A 5 -0.77 -19.19 11.32
CA ARG A 5 -0.40 -18.28 10.24
C ARG A 5 -1.36 -18.28 9.06
N ILE A 6 -1.90 -19.45 8.73
CA ILE A 6 -2.85 -19.57 7.63
C ILE A 6 -4.17 -18.93 8.04
N PHE A 7 -4.59 -19.16 9.29
CA PHE A 7 -5.84 -18.62 9.82
C PHE A 7 -5.86 -17.09 9.87
N SER A 8 -4.81 -16.45 10.39
CA SER A 8 -4.71 -14.98 10.42
C SER A 8 -4.64 -14.36 9.02
N GLY A 9 -3.96 -15.02 8.07
CA GLY A 9 -3.93 -14.59 6.68
C GLY A 9 -5.31 -14.60 6.02
N ILE A 10 -6.09 -15.67 6.24
CA ILE A 10 -7.47 -15.76 5.74
C ILE A 10 -8.35 -14.66 6.33
N ILE A 11 -8.24 -14.40 7.64
CA ILE A 11 -8.99 -13.31 8.28
C ILE A 11 -8.61 -11.96 7.69
N ALA A 12 -7.31 -11.68 7.50
CA ALA A 12 -6.86 -10.42 6.92
C ALA A 12 -7.38 -10.23 5.49
N ILE A 13 -7.34 -11.28 4.67
CA ILE A 13 -7.91 -11.26 3.31
C ILE A 13 -9.42 -11.02 3.35
N ALA A 14 -10.15 -11.70 4.23
CA ALA A 14 -11.59 -11.52 4.37
C ALA A 14 -11.95 -10.08 4.78
N ILE A 15 -11.21 -9.49 5.72
CA ILE A 15 -11.37 -8.09 6.13
C ILE A 15 -11.07 -7.15 4.96
N ALA A 16 -9.95 -7.37 4.25
CA ALA A 16 -9.55 -6.54 3.12
C ALA A 16 -10.58 -6.58 1.97
N LEU A 17 -11.09 -7.76 1.63
CA LEU A 17 -12.12 -7.92 0.60
C LEU A 17 -13.45 -7.29 1.04
N THR A 18 -13.87 -7.52 2.28
CA THR A 18 -15.11 -6.94 2.82
C THR A 18 -15.04 -5.42 2.83
N GLY A 19 -13.93 -4.83 3.32
CA GLY A 19 -13.72 -3.40 3.31
C GLY A 19 -13.69 -2.82 1.89
N SER A 20 -13.07 -3.54 0.95
CA SER A 20 -13.04 -3.13 -0.47
C SER A 20 -14.45 -3.10 -1.08
N ILE A 21 -15.26 -4.13 -0.83
CA ILE A 21 -16.64 -4.22 -1.32
C ILE A 21 -17.50 -3.09 -0.72
N LEU A 22 -17.44 -2.89 0.60
CA LEU A 22 -18.22 -1.84 1.28
C LEU A 22 -17.84 -0.42 0.82
N GLY A 23 -16.55 -0.17 0.54
CA GLY A 23 -16.06 1.11 0.01
C GLY A 23 -16.25 2.30 0.95
N GLY A 24 -16.08 3.50 0.39
CA GLY A 24 -16.29 4.79 1.08
C GLY A 24 -15.60 4.91 2.44
N TRP A 25 -16.36 5.35 3.44
CA TRP A 25 -15.87 5.53 4.81
C TRP A 25 -15.42 4.22 5.47
N TYR A 26 -16.00 3.06 5.13
CA TYR A 26 -15.57 1.77 5.68
C TYR A 26 -14.16 1.39 5.22
N PHE A 27 -13.91 1.54 3.92
CA PHE A 27 -12.58 1.32 3.36
C PHE A 27 -11.56 2.30 3.94
N THR A 28 -11.96 3.55 4.10
CA THR A 28 -11.13 4.60 4.71
C THR A 28 -10.82 4.29 6.17
N MET A 29 -11.80 3.88 6.98
CA MET A 29 -11.58 3.47 8.37
C MET A 29 -10.66 2.24 8.47
N MET A 30 -10.83 1.27 7.57
CA MET A 30 -9.94 0.10 7.50
C MET A 30 -8.49 0.52 7.23
N PHE A 31 -8.27 1.35 6.20
CA PHE A 31 -6.93 1.87 5.89
C PHE A 31 -6.39 2.79 6.97
N ALA A 32 -7.24 3.58 7.65
CA ALA A 32 -6.88 4.41 8.79
C ALA A 32 -6.27 3.58 9.93
N VAL A 33 -6.88 2.43 10.26
CA VAL A 33 -6.36 1.49 11.26
C VAL A 33 -5.03 0.89 10.80
N ILE A 34 -4.93 0.42 9.55
CA ILE A 34 -3.71 -0.17 9.00
C ILE A 34 -2.56 0.86 9.02
N VAL A 35 -2.81 2.07 8.53
CA VAL A 35 -1.84 3.18 8.49
C VAL A 35 -1.43 3.59 9.89
N TYR A 36 -2.38 3.73 10.82
CA TYR A 36 -2.08 4.11 12.20
C TYR A 36 -1.16 3.10 12.87
N LEU A 37 -1.49 1.82 12.78
CA LEU A 37 -0.70 0.75 13.41
C LEU A 37 0.66 0.56 12.72
N GLY A 38 0.71 0.60 11.39
CA GLY A 38 1.97 0.55 10.64
C GLY A 38 2.90 1.73 10.93
N GLN A 39 2.35 2.94 11.09
CA GLN A 39 3.13 4.12 11.50
C GLN A 39 3.64 4.01 12.94
N LEU A 40 2.87 3.41 13.86
CA LEU A 40 3.36 3.16 15.21
C LEU A 40 4.58 2.25 15.20
N GLU A 41 4.55 1.17 14.40
CA GLU A 41 5.69 0.26 14.23
C GLU A 41 6.88 0.97 13.58
N TYR A 42 6.65 1.75 12.53
CA TYR A 42 7.67 2.59 11.92
C TYR A 42 8.35 3.52 12.94
N PHE A 43 7.57 4.24 13.76
CA PHE A 43 8.14 5.12 14.78
C PHE A 43 8.83 4.37 15.91
N GLN A 44 8.45 3.12 16.21
CA GLN A 44 9.19 2.27 17.14
C GLN A 44 10.56 1.90 16.58
N LEU A 45 10.66 1.56 15.28
CA LEU A 45 11.94 1.31 14.61
C LEU A 45 12.85 2.54 14.66
N VAL A 46 12.31 3.71 14.37
CA VAL A 46 13.05 4.98 14.42
C VAL A 46 13.54 5.28 15.84
N ARG A 47 12.69 5.08 16.87
CA ARG A 47 13.07 5.29 18.27
C ARG A 47 14.12 4.29 18.76
N ALA A 48 14.13 3.07 18.23
CA ALA A 48 15.16 2.07 18.56
C ALA A 48 16.58 2.55 18.17
N LYS A 49 16.68 3.50 17.21
CA LYS A 49 17.93 4.16 16.80
C LYS A 49 18.28 5.39 17.63
N GLY A 50 17.50 5.71 18.67
CA GLY A 50 17.70 6.90 19.49
C GLY A 50 17.23 8.20 18.82
N ILE A 51 16.52 8.11 17.70
CA ILE A 51 15.94 9.27 16.99
C ILE A 51 14.59 9.61 17.64
N ALA A 52 14.29 10.91 17.77
CA ALA A 52 13.09 11.44 18.42
C ALA A 52 12.17 12.12 17.38
N PRO A 53 11.47 11.34 16.53
CA PRO A 53 10.61 11.89 15.49
C PRO A 53 9.37 12.56 16.09
N ALA A 54 8.75 13.46 15.32
CA ALA A 54 7.47 14.10 15.60
C ALA A 54 6.29 13.12 15.39
N ALA A 55 6.35 11.96 16.03
CA ALA A 55 5.44 10.83 15.78
C ALA A 55 3.96 11.21 15.96
N LYS A 56 3.62 11.94 17.03
CA LYS A 56 2.22 12.30 17.32
C LYS A 56 1.63 13.22 16.24
N THR A 57 2.38 14.23 15.82
CA THR A 57 1.93 15.16 14.78
C THR A 57 1.82 14.44 13.44
N THR A 58 2.82 13.61 13.09
CA THR A 58 2.78 12.84 11.84
C THR A 58 1.60 11.86 11.82
N LEU A 59 1.32 11.15 12.92
CA LEU A 59 0.15 10.27 13.02
C LEU A 59 -1.15 11.04 12.82
N ALA A 60 -1.34 12.16 13.52
CA ALA A 60 -2.56 12.98 13.41
C ALA A 60 -2.77 13.52 12.00
N VAL A 61 -1.72 14.05 11.37
CA VAL A 61 -1.73 14.51 9.99
C VAL A 61 -2.07 13.37 9.03
N SER A 62 -1.50 12.19 9.22
CA SER A 62 -1.75 11.04 8.33
C SER A 62 -3.19 10.56 8.40
N GLN A 63 -3.81 10.62 9.58
CA GLN A 63 -5.25 10.32 9.72
C GLN A 63 -6.12 11.40 9.06
N ALA A 64 -5.79 12.68 9.26
CA ALA A 64 -6.47 13.78 8.59
C ALA A 64 -6.35 13.68 7.06
N LEU A 65 -5.18 13.27 6.56
CA LEU A 65 -4.93 13.05 5.14
C LEU A 65 -5.85 11.99 4.54
N LEU A 66 -6.09 10.86 5.22
CA LEU A 66 -7.00 9.82 4.74
C LEU A 66 -8.46 10.31 4.68
N VAL A 67 -8.87 11.10 5.67
CA VAL A 67 -10.17 11.77 5.68
C VAL A 67 -10.30 12.74 4.51
N ILE A 68 -9.29 13.60 4.31
CA ILE A 68 -9.26 14.56 3.19
C ILE A 68 -9.26 13.82 1.85
N ALA A 69 -8.51 12.73 1.72
CA ALA A 69 -8.45 11.92 0.50
C ALA A 69 -9.80 11.29 0.12
N THR A 70 -10.66 11.04 1.12
CA THR A 70 -12.03 10.55 0.91
C THR A 70 -12.95 11.65 0.39
N VAL A 71 -12.79 12.87 0.90
CA VAL A 71 -13.64 14.01 0.53
C VAL A 71 -13.21 14.64 -0.79
N SER A 72 -11.90 14.76 -1.01
CA SER A 72 -11.32 15.37 -2.20
C SER A 72 -9.91 14.83 -2.44
N SER A 73 -9.76 14.16 -3.59
CA SER A 73 -8.46 13.69 -4.06
C SER A 73 -7.49 14.87 -4.27
N THR A 74 -7.92 15.97 -4.88
CA THR A 74 -7.06 17.13 -5.17
C THR A 74 -6.54 17.81 -3.91
N LEU A 75 -7.37 17.97 -2.87
CA LEU A 75 -6.94 18.57 -1.61
C LEU A 75 -5.91 17.71 -0.88
N ALA A 76 -5.99 16.38 -0.99
CA ALA A 76 -5.04 15.49 -0.34
C ALA A 76 -3.60 15.65 -0.87
N ASP A 77 -3.39 16.12 -2.11
CA ASP A 77 -2.04 16.38 -2.63
C ASP A 77 -1.39 17.60 -1.96
N ALA A 78 -2.21 18.60 -1.61
CA ALA A 78 -1.75 19.79 -0.91
C ALA A 78 -1.38 19.51 0.55
N VAL A 79 -1.92 18.45 1.16
CA VAL A 79 -1.65 18.11 2.58
C VAL A 79 -0.18 17.76 2.78
N MET A 80 0.47 17.07 1.83
CA MET A 80 1.87 16.66 1.99
C MET A 80 2.84 17.85 2.14
N PRO A 81 2.89 18.84 1.21
CA PRO A 81 3.77 19.99 1.36
C PRO A 81 3.39 20.86 2.58
N VAL A 82 2.08 21.09 2.81
CA VAL A 82 1.61 21.92 3.92
C VAL A 82 1.98 21.29 5.26
N ALA A 83 1.66 20.01 5.47
CA ALA A 83 1.96 19.34 6.72
C ALA A 83 3.45 19.09 6.92
N GLY A 84 4.20 18.82 5.85
CA GLY A 84 5.67 18.75 5.91
C GLY A 84 6.27 20.05 6.44
N THR A 85 5.83 21.20 5.92
CA THR A 85 6.25 22.52 6.42
C THR A 85 5.88 22.73 7.89
N PHE A 86 4.67 22.35 8.32
CA PHE A 86 4.27 22.46 9.72
C PHE A 86 5.06 21.53 10.65
N ILE A 87 5.38 20.31 10.22
CA ILE A 87 6.23 19.38 10.99
C ILE A 87 7.61 19.98 11.19
N CYS A 88 8.21 20.56 10.15
CA CYS A 88 9.49 21.26 10.26
C CYS A 88 9.42 22.42 11.27
N PHE A 89 8.41 23.28 11.19
CA PHE A 89 8.24 24.37 12.14
C PHE A 89 8.02 23.87 13.56
N TYR A 90 7.18 22.87 13.76
CA TYR A 90 6.93 22.28 15.07
C TYR A 90 8.20 21.74 15.73
N LEU A 91 9.08 21.11 14.95
CA LEU A 91 10.37 20.60 15.45
C LEU A 91 11.34 21.71 15.84
N LEU A 92 11.25 22.92 15.26
CA LEU A 92 12.07 24.07 15.66
C LEU A 92 11.72 24.60 17.06
N PHE A 93 10.46 24.44 17.49
CA PHE A 93 10.00 24.88 18.80
C PHE A 93 10.14 23.81 19.90
N GLN A 94 10.74 22.65 19.59
CA GLN A 94 11.01 21.62 20.59
C GLN A 94 12.12 22.08 21.56
N PRO A 95 12.04 21.70 22.86
CA PRO A 95 13.08 22.06 23.84
C PRO A 95 14.46 21.48 23.54
N LYS A 96 14.52 20.41 22.73
CA LYS A 96 15.76 19.80 22.24
C LYS A 96 15.97 20.22 20.79
N LEU A 97 17.20 20.57 20.45
CA LEU A 97 17.57 20.86 19.06
C LEU A 97 17.25 19.63 18.19
N ALA A 98 16.29 19.79 17.29
CA ALA A 98 15.92 18.74 16.36
C ALA A 98 17.09 18.45 15.42
N THR A 99 17.41 17.17 15.25
CA THR A 99 18.44 16.73 14.31
C THR A 99 17.86 16.58 12.91
N ILE A 100 18.73 16.56 11.90
CA ILE A 100 18.34 16.25 10.51
C ILE A 100 17.65 14.87 10.43
N ALA A 101 18.05 13.93 11.28
CA ALA A 101 17.45 12.61 11.37
C ALA A 101 16.00 12.67 11.89
N ASP A 102 15.71 13.52 12.90
CA ASP A 102 14.36 13.68 13.44
C ASP A 102 13.40 14.26 12.39
N ILE A 103 13.85 15.27 11.64
CA ILE A 103 13.06 15.88 10.55
C ILE A 103 12.85 14.86 9.43
N SER A 104 13.92 14.23 8.94
CA SER A 104 13.86 13.28 7.82
C SER A 104 12.95 12.09 8.15
N THR A 105 13.05 11.52 9.34
CA THR A 105 12.20 10.39 9.75
C THR A 105 10.74 10.79 10.00
N SER A 106 10.49 12.03 10.42
CA SER A 106 9.12 12.54 10.57
C SER A 106 8.44 12.75 9.21
N ILE A 107 9.16 13.33 8.25
CA ILE A 107 8.69 13.54 6.87
C ILE A 107 8.55 12.19 6.15
N LEU A 108 9.52 11.30 6.30
CA LEU A 108 9.46 9.95 5.72
C LEU A 108 8.29 9.16 6.31
N GLY A 109 8.03 9.25 7.62
CA GLY A 109 6.85 8.64 8.24
C GLY A 109 5.53 9.16 7.68
N LEU A 110 5.45 10.46 7.37
CA LEU A 110 4.28 11.05 6.71
C LEU A 110 4.15 10.57 5.26
N PHE A 111 5.25 10.61 4.50
CA PHE A 111 5.29 10.22 3.10
C PHE A 111 4.99 8.73 2.93
N TYR A 112 5.83 7.88 3.52
CA TYR A 112 5.78 6.43 3.41
C TYR A 112 4.57 5.84 4.15
N GLY A 113 4.29 6.29 5.38
CA GLY A 113 3.25 5.71 6.21
C GLY A 113 1.85 6.28 5.97
N GLY A 114 1.72 7.52 5.49
CA GLY A 114 0.43 8.20 5.33
C GLY A 114 0.10 8.53 3.88
N TYR A 115 0.98 9.26 3.20
CA TYR A 115 0.72 9.79 1.86
C TYR A 115 0.62 8.71 0.79
N LEU A 116 1.58 7.80 0.70
CA LEU A 116 1.51 6.73 -0.31
C LEU A 116 0.30 5.80 -0.07
N PRO A 117 -0.02 5.33 1.14
CA PRO A 117 -1.22 4.53 1.39
C PRO A 117 -2.54 5.27 1.12
N SER A 118 -2.57 6.61 1.21
CA SER A 118 -3.78 7.39 0.91
C SER A 118 -4.28 7.20 -0.52
N TYR A 119 -3.41 6.81 -1.44
CA TYR A 119 -3.80 6.50 -2.82
C TYR A 119 -4.71 5.29 -2.93
N TRP A 120 -4.70 4.33 -1.97
CA TRP A 120 -5.69 3.25 -1.98
C TRP A 120 -7.10 3.81 -1.79
N VAL A 121 -7.28 4.74 -0.85
CA VAL A 121 -8.57 5.40 -0.61
C VAL A 121 -9.02 6.17 -1.85
N ARG A 122 -8.08 6.84 -2.53
CA ARG A 122 -8.35 7.57 -3.77
C ARG A 122 -8.72 6.66 -4.94
N ILE A 123 -8.01 5.53 -5.12
CA ILE A 123 -8.37 4.52 -6.13
C ILE A 123 -9.80 4.06 -5.89
N ARG A 124 -10.14 3.74 -4.63
CA ARG A 124 -11.47 3.24 -4.30
C ARG A 124 -12.59 4.26 -4.55
N ALA A 125 -12.27 5.55 -4.53
CA ALA A 125 -13.19 6.65 -4.82
C ALA A 125 -13.37 6.93 -6.33
N ILE A 126 -12.57 6.33 -7.22
CA ILE A 126 -12.71 6.53 -8.68
C ILE A 126 -14.09 6.08 -9.17
N GLY A 127 -14.73 6.94 -9.98
CA GLY A 127 -16.04 6.70 -10.59
C GLY A 127 -17.24 6.98 -9.69
N ASN A 128 -17.01 7.42 -8.45
CA ASN A 128 -18.07 7.85 -7.53
C ASN A 128 -18.01 9.36 -7.32
N ASP A 129 -18.68 10.11 -8.20
CA ASP A 129 -18.76 11.58 -8.15
C ASP A 129 -19.71 12.10 -7.06
N ALA A 130 -20.65 11.25 -6.63
CA ALA A 130 -21.46 11.54 -5.47
C ALA A 130 -20.64 11.18 -4.22
N VAL A 131 -20.05 12.19 -3.59
CA VAL A 131 -19.74 12.16 -2.16
C VAL A 131 -21.07 11.93 -1.44
N SER A 132 -21.51 10.68 -1.37
CA SER A 132 -22.60 10.31 -0.51
C SER A 132 -22.08 10.51 0.91
N ASN A 133 -22.47 11.64 1.49
CA ASN A 133 -22.35 11.95 2.92
C ASN A 133 -23.08 10.93 3.82
N LEU A 134 -23.55 9.81 3.24
CA LEU A 134 -24.18 8.70 3.90
C LEU A 134 -23.28 7.46 3.74
N PRO A 135 -22.91 6.79 4.84
CA PRO A 135 -21.99 5.65 4.82
C PRO A 135 -22.45 4.44 3.98
N PHE A 136 -23.67 4.43 3.42
CA PHE A 136 -24.32 3.23 2.90
C PHE A 136 -24.70 3.22 1.42
N SER A 137 -24.46 4.28 0.61
CA SER A 137 -24.99 4.32 -0.77
C SER A 137 -23.92 4.66 -1.82
N GLY A 138 -23.78 3.81 -2.85
CA GLY A 138 -22.99 4.06 -4.07
C GLY A 138 -21.71 3.24 -4.23
N TYR A 139 -21.33 2.42 -3.24
CA TYR A 139 -20.07 1.64 -3.30
C TYR A 139 -20.26 0.15 -3.56
N LEU A 140 -21.47 -0.38 -3.31
CA LEU A 140 -21.78 -1.79 -3.54
C LEU A 140 -22.04 -2.06 -5.03
N PRO A 141 -21.67 -3.25 -5.55
CA PRO A 141 -22.08 -3.67 -6.88
C PRO A 141 -23.60 -3.82 -6.98
N ASP A 142 -24.20 -3.25 -8.02
CA ASP A 142 -25.63 -3.42 -8.29
C ASP A 142 -25.95 -4.84 -8.80
N ASN A 143 -25.04 -5.41 -9.58
CA ASN A 143 -25.12 -6.77 -10.10
C ASN A 143 -23.91 -7.58 -9.64
N TRP A 144 -24.12 -8.67 -8.91
CA TRP A 144 -23.03 -9.52 -8.39
C TRP A 144 -22.49 -10.53 -9.40
N ILE A 145 -23.12 -10.63 -10.57
CA ILE A 145 -22.80 -11.61 -11.61
C ILE A 145 -21.96 -10.97 -12.73
N ASP A 146 -22.23 -9.70 -13.03
CA ASP A 146 -21.50 -8.97 -14.05
C ASP A 146 -20.39 -8.10 -13.42
N PHE A 147 -19.16 -8.64 -13.44
CA PHE A 147 -18.00 -7.95 -12.87
C PHE A 147 -17.63 -6.67 -13.63
N GLN A 148 -18.04 -6.50 -14.88
CA GLN A 148 -17.79 -5.26 -15.64
C GLN A 148 -18.70 -4.12 -15.17
N ALA A 149 -19.85 -4.45 -14.55
CA ALA A 149 -20.77 -3.48 -13.96
C ALA A 149 -20.37 -3.04 -12.54
N PHE A 150 -19.26 -3.55 -12.00
CA PHE A 150 -18.78 -3.13 -10.68
C PHE A 150 -18.24 -1.69 -10.73
N PRO A 151 -18.26 -0.94 -9.61
CA PRO A 151 -17.64 0.37 -9.54
C PRO A 151 -16.16 0.31 -9.96
N PRO A 152 -15.67 1.20 -10.84
CA PRO A 152 -14.33 1.11 -11.40
C PRO A 152 -13.24 1.16 -10.30
N GLY A 153 -13.43 1.99 -9.26
CA GLY A 153 -12.53 2.02 -8.11
C GLY A 153 -12.44 0.68 -7.36
N LEU A 154 -13.51 -0.13 -7.32
CA LEU A 154 -13.47 -1.48 -6.76
C LEU A 154 -12.67 -2.42 -7.67
N ILE A 155 -12.93 -2.37 -8.99
CA ILE A 155 -12.25 -3.21 -9.99
C ILE A 155 -10.74 -2.99 -9.92
N TYR A 156 -10.28 -1.74 -9.96
CA TYR A 156 -8.86 -1.41 -9.93
C TYR A 156 -8.19 -1.81 -8.62
N THR A 157 -8.90 -1.64 -7.49
CA THR A 157 -8.40 -2.06 -6.17
C THR A 157 -8.20 -3.58 -6.11
N LEU A 158 -9.20 -4.34 -6.54
CA LEU A 158 -9.14 -5.81 -6.54
C LEU A 158 -8.08 -6.34 -7.51
N LEU A 159 -8.01 -5.78 -8.72
CA LEU A 159 -6.99 -6.16 -9.70
C LEU A 159 -5.58 -5.94 -9.13
N ALA A 160 -5.34 -4.80 -8.48
CA ALA A 160 -4.06 -4.51 -7.86
C ALA A 160 -3.74 -5.46 -6.71
N PHE A 161 -4.70 -5.79 -5.85
CA PHE A 161 -4.52 -6.79 -4.78
C PHE A 161 -4.19 -8.17 -5.35
N PHE A 162 -4.90 -8.62 -6.39
CA PHE A 162 -4.61 -9.90 -7.04
C PHE A 162 -3.22 -9.93 -7.67
N CYS A 163 -2.77 -8.83 -8.30
CA CYS A 163 -1.40 -8.71 -8.81
C CYS A 163 -0.36 -8.80 -7.69
N ILE A 164 -0.55 -8.08 -6.56
CA ILE A 164 0.34 -8.15 -5.40
C ILE A 164 0.39 -9.57 -4.83
N TRP A 165 -0.77 -10.20 -4.61
CA TRP A 165 -0.83 -11.58 -4.09
C TRP A 165 -0.20 -12.58 -5.04
N ALA A 166 -0.42 -12.45 -6.35
CA ALA A 166 0.22 -13.28 -7.35
C ALA A 166 1.75 -13.09 -7.36
N ALA A 167 2.23 -11.86 -7.19
CA ALA A 167 3.66 -11.57 -7.06
C ALA A 167 4.27 -12.25 -5.83
N ASP A 168 3.63 -12.12 -4.67
CA ASP A 168 4.12 -12.70 -3.41
C ASP A 168 4.08 -14.24 -3.44
N ILE A 169 2.99 -14.82 -3.92
CA ILE A 169 2.84 -16.28 -4.05
C ILE A 169 3.83 -16.81 -5.09
N GLY A 170 3.95 -16.16 -6.23
CA GLY A 170 4.88 -16.54 -7.29
C GLY A 170 6.33 -16.49 -6.81
N ALA A 171 6.72 -15.38 -6.17
CA ALA A 171 8.08 -15.21 -5.65
C ALA A 171 8.40 -16.21 -4.54
N TYR A 172 7.46 -16.47 -3.63
CA TYR A 172 7.64 -17.43 -2.55
C TYR A 172 7.75 -18.88 -3.07
N THR A 173 6.85 -19.28 -3.97
CA THR A 173 6.79 -20.67 -4.48
C THR A 173 8.02 -21.01 -5.31
N VAL A 174 8.33 -20.20 -6.33
CA VAL A 174 9.49 -20.43 -7.20
C VAL A 174 10.80 -20.14 -6.46
N GLY A 175 10.84 -19.10 -5.63
CA GLY A 175 12.03 -18.82 -4.83
C GLY A 175 12.39 -19.95 -3.87
N ARG A 176 11.39 -20.68 -3.33
CA ARG A 176 11.63 -21.85 -2.47
C ARG A 176 12.03 -23.10 -3.24
N LEU A 177 11.48 -23.33 -4.43
CA LEU A 177 11.71 -24.55 -5.21
C LEU A 177 12.97 -24.48 -6.07
N PHE A 178 13.22 -23.32 -6.67
CA PHE A 178 14.24 -23.12 -7.70
C PHE A 178 15.23 -21.99 -7.37
N GLY A 179 15.05 -21.29 -6.25
CA GLY A 179 15.91 -20.18 -5.87
C GLY A 179 17.36 -20.62 -5.61
N ARG A 180 18.29 -20.02 -6.33
CA ARG A 180 19.74 -20.29 -6.22
C ARG A 180 20.51 -19.02 -5.91
N THR A 181 20.10 -17.90 -6.51
CA THR A 181 20.80 -16.63 -6.44
C THR A 181 20.11 -15.71 -5.44
N ARG A 182 20.82 -15.21 -4.43
CA ARG A 182 20.26 -14.25 -3.46
C ARG A 182 20.01 -12.91 -4.13
N LEU A 183 18.88 -12.28 -3.81
CA LEU A 183 18.49 -11.00 -4.38
C LEU A 183 19.23 -9.82 -3.74
N SER A 184 19.41 -9.84 -2.42
CA SER A 184 20.13 -8.80 -1.68
C SER A 184 20.65 -9.31 -0.34
N ASP A 185 21.68 -8.66 0.19
CA ASP A 185 22.20 -8.94 1.54
C ASP A 185 21.23 -8.48 2.64
N ILE A 186 20.36 -7.51 2.32
CA ILE A 186 19.33 -6.98 3.22
C ILE A 186 18.24 -8.03 3.50
N SER A 187 17.87 -8.81 2.47
CA SER A 187 16.85 -9.86 2.56
C SER A 187 17.38 -11.20 2.03
N PRO A 188 18.20 -11.92 2.82
CA PRO A 188 18.94 -13.11 2.37
C PRO A 188 18.05 -14.30 2.00
N LYS A 189 16.76 -14.25 2.31
CA LYS A 189 15.77 -15.29 1.97
C LYS A 189 15.14 -15.08 0.59
N LYS A 190 15.27 -13.89 0.00
CA LYS A 190 14.74 -13.60 -1.32
C LYS A 190 15.73 -14.00 -2.39
N THR A 191 15.24 -14.60 -3.46
CA THR A 191 16.05 -15.04 -4.59
C THR A 191 15.71 -14.26 -5.85
N VAL A 192 16.67 -14.11 -6.75
CA VAL A 192 16.48 -13.44 -8.05
C VAL A 192 15.46 -14.20 -8.89
N GLU A 193 15.54 -15.55 -8.89
CA GLU A 193 14.61 -16.39 -9.64
C GLU A 193 13.17 -16.26 -9.11
N GLY A 194 13.02 -16.15 -7.78
CA GLY A 194 11.73 -15.86 -7.15
C GLY A 194 11.21 -14.48 -7.54
N ALA A 195 12.05 -13.44 -7.46
CA ALA A 195 11.65 -12.08 -7.83
C ALA A 195 11.17 -11.98 -9.29
N ILE A 196 11.91 -12.58 -10.24
CA ILE A 196 11.51 -12.61 -11.65
C ILE A 196 10.16 -13.29 -11.81
N PHE A 197 9.96 -14.46 -11.18
CA PHE A 197 8.70 -15.18 -11.31
C PHE A 197 7.53 -14.47 -10.64
N GLY A 198 7.75 -13.79 -9.51
CA GLY A 198 6.75 -12.93 -8.89
C GLY A 198 6.28 -11.82 -9.84
N VAL A 199 7.21 -11.14 -10.50
CA VAL A 199 6.89 -10.11 -11.51
C VAL A 199 6.11 -10.73 -12.68
N VAL A 200 6.53 -11.88 -13.19
CA VAL A 200 5.82 -12.59 -14.27
C VAL A 200 4.41 -12.99 -13.85
N ALA A 201 4.21 -13.46 -12.61
CA ALA A 201 2.89 -13.80 -12.08
C ALA A 201 1.97 -12.56 -11.98
N SER A 202 2.51 -11.42 -11.53
CA SER A 202 1.81 -10.13 -11.53
C SER A 202 1.38 -9.70 -12.94
N VAL A 203 2.30 -9.83 -13.93
CA VAL A 203 2.02 -9.56 -15.35
C VAL A 203 0.92 -10.45 -15.88
N ALA A 204 0.95 -11.75 -15.60
CA ALA A 204 -0.09 -12.68 -16.06
C ALA A 204 -1.48 -12.29 -15.55
N VAL A 205 -1.59 -11.93 -14.26
CA VAL A 205 -2.85 -11.46 -13.66
C VAL A 205 -3.30 -10.13 -14.27
N ALA A 206 -2.39 -9.17 -14.42
CA ALA A 206 -2.72 -7.87 -14.99
C ALA A 206 -3.17 -7.97 -16.46
N MET A 207 -2.51 -8.82 -17.27
CA MET A 207 -2.91 -9.09 -18.65
C MET A 207 -4.28 -9.76 -18.73
N ALA A 208 -4.55 -10.75 -17.87
CA ALA A 208 -5.86 -11.40 -17.81
C ALA A 208 -6.96 -10.40 -17.41
N GLY A 209 -6.68 -9.52 -16.44
CA GLY A 209 -7.57 -8.45 -16.03
C GLY A 209 -7.83 -7.44 -17.15
N ALA A 210 -6.78 -6.94 -17.81
CA ALA A 210 -6.90 -5.99 -18.92
C ALA A 210 -7.69 -6.57 -20.11
N TRP A 211 -7.47 -7.86 -20.42
CA TRP A 211 -8.25 -8.58 -21.44
C TRP A 211 -9.72 -8.70 -21.04
N TYR A 212 -10.00 -9.12 -19.81
CA TYR A 212 -11.38 -9.30 -19.31
C TYR A 212 -12.16 -7.98 -19.24
N LEU A 213 -11.48 -6.88 -18.89
CA LEU A 213 -12.05 -5.54 -18.80
C LEU A 213 -12.09 -4.81 -20.15
N ASN A 214 -11.67 -5.47 -21.24
CA ASN A 214 -11.63 -4.90 -22.60
C ASN A 214 -10.84 -3.57 -22.68
N TRP A 215 -9.72 -3.45 -21.96
CA TRP A 215 -8.89 -2.25 -22.02
C TRP A 215 -8.26 -2.05 -23.41
N PRO A 216 -8.03 -0.79 -23.83
CA PRO A 216 -7.31 -0.51 -25.06
C PRO A 216 -5.91 -1.11 -25.01
N PHE A 217 -5.46 -1.69 -26.13
CA PHE A 217 -4.18 -2.37 -26.24
C PHE A 217 -3.92 -3.31 -25.04
N TRP A 218 -4.91 -4.13 -24.65
CA TRP A 218 -4.92 -4.92 -23.40
C TRP A 218 -3.60 -5.64 -23.08
N ALA A 219 -2.89 -6.12 -24.09
CA ALA A 219 -1.59 -6.78 -23.91
C ALA A 219 -0.51 -5.81 -23.41
N LEU A 220 -0.45 -4.61 -23.98
CA LEU A 220 0.50 -3.56 -23.57
C LEU A 220 0.10 -2.97 -22.23
N THR A 221 -1.17 -2.60 -22.04
CA THR A 221 -1.66 -2.00 -20.80
C THR A 221 -1.56 -2.96 -19.62
N GLY A 222 -1.92 -4.24 -19.82
CA GLY A 222 -1.75 -5.30 -18.83
C GLY A 222 -0.28 -5.59 -18.51
N LEU A 223 0.59 -5.66 -19.52
CA LEU A 223 2.04 -5.84 -19.32
C LEU A 223 2.63 -4.69 -18.49
N SER A 224 2.33 -3.44 -18.86
CA SER A 224 2.82 -2.25 -18.17
C SER A 224 2.33 -2.19 -16.73
N LEU A 225 1.04 -2.42 -16.47
CA LEU A 225 0.48 -2.42 -15.11
C LEU A 225 1.09 -3.53 -14.26
N GLY A 226 1.18 -4.75 -14.79
CA GLY A 226 1.70 -5.90 -14.06
C GLY A 226 3.18 -5.79 -13.72
N LEU A 227 4.00 -5.24 -14.63
CA LEU A 227 5.41 -4.92 -14.38
C LEU A 227 5.53 -3.86 -13.28
N LEU A 228 4.75 -2.79 -13.38
CA LEU A 228 4.73 -1.69 -12.42
C LEU A 228 4.36 -2.19 -11.02
N ILE A 229 3.30 -2.99 -10.88
CA ILE A 229 2.87 -3.56 -9.59
C ILE A 229 3.92 -4.55 -9.07
N GLY A 230 4.41 -5.46 -9.90
CA GLY A 230 5.34 -6.51 -9.49
C GLY A 230 6.69 -5.96 -9.02
N ILE A 231 7.19 -4.90 -9.66
CA ILE A 231 8.42 -4.22 -9.24
C ILE A 231 8.16 -3.40 -7.98
N ALA A 232 7.04 -2.66 -7.91
CA ALA A 232 6.72 -1.83 -6.76
C ALA A 232 6.50 -2.63 -5.48
N SER A 233 5.82 -3.78 -5.56
CA SER A 233 5.64 -4.67 -4.41
C SER A 233 6.99 -5.20 -3.90
N LEU A 234 7.87 -5.61 -4.80
CA LEU A 234 9.21 -6.07 -4.45
C LEU A 234 10.04 -4.97 -3.77
N LEU A 235 9.99 -3.74 -4.29
CA LEU A 235 10.67 -2.59 -3.71
C LEU A 235 10.11 -2.22 -2.33
N GLY A 236 8.80 -2.35 -2.11
CA GLY A 236 8.16 -2.15 -0.82
C GLY A 236 8.73 -3.06 0.26
N ASP A 237 8.72 -4.37 0.01
CA ASP A 237 9.25 -5.35 0.97
C ASP A 237 10.77 -5.20 1.18
N LEU A 238 11.53 -4.86 0.14
CA LEU A 238 12.97 -4.55 0.30
C LEU A 238 13.21 -3.29 1.14
N THR A 239 12.39 -2.25 0.97
CA THR A 239 12.47 -1.01 1.75
C THR A 239 12.19 -1.28 3.22
N GLU A 240 11.16 -2.06 3.53
CA GLU A 240 10.79 -2.42 4.89
C GLU A 240 11.84 -3.35 5.53
N SER A 241 12.34 -4.32 4.77
CA SER A 241 13.49 -5.15 5.16
C SER A 241 14.73 -4.31 5.49
N MET A 242 15.03 -3.28 4.68
CA MET A 242 16.13 -2.35 4.93
C MET A 242 15.96 -1.59 6.25
N MET A 243 14.77 -1.03 6.50
CA MET A 243 14.47 -0.30 7.73
C MET A 243 14.63 -1.20 8.98
N LYS A 244 14.17 -2.45 8.91
CA LYS A 244 14.33 -3.42 10.02
C LYS A 244 15.79 -3.73 10.31
N ARG A 245 16.59 -3.97 9.25
CA ARG A 245 18.03 -4.26 9.39
C ARG A 245 18.79 -3.07 9.95
N ASP A 246 18.49 -1.86 9.49
CA ASP A 246 19.10 -0.65 10.02
C ASP A 246 18.75 -0.41 11.50
N ALA A 247 17.50 -0.70 11.90
CA ALA A 247 17.05 -0.64 13.29
C ALA A 247 17.57 -1.78 14.19
N GLY A 248 18.29 -2.76 13.63
CA GLY A 248 18.82 -3.91 14.38
C GLY A 248 17.76 -4.92 14.82
N VAL A 249 16.53 -4.82 14.30
CA VAL A 249 15.43 -5.74 14.62
C VAL A 249 15.08 -6.62 13.43
N LYS A 250 14.37 -7.73 13.69
CA LYS A 250 13.99 -8.67 12.64
C LYS A 250 12.56 -8.47 12.13
N ASP A 251 11.65 -8.17 13.04
CA ASP A 251 10.22 -7.96 12.79
C ASP A 251 9.88 -6.52 13.22
N SER A 252 9.00 -5.83 12.50
CA SER A 252 8.68 -4.41 12.76
C SER A 252 7.77 -4.20 13.98
N GLY A 253 7.08 -5.25 14.41
CA GLY A 253 6.25 -5.26 15.63
C GLY A 253 5.86 -6.68 16.07
N GLN A 254 5.15 -6.77 17.20
CA GLN A 254 4.56 -8.01 17.73
C GLN A 254 3.03 -7.94 17.82
N LEU A 255 2.42 -6.94 17.18
CA LEU A 255 0.99 -6.63 17.29
C LEU A 255 0.09 -7.78 16.84
N ILE A 256 0.53 -8.60 15.88
CA ILE A 256 -0.20 -9.79 15.45
C ILE A 256 0.52 -11.06 15.95
N PRO A 257 -0.06 -11.80 16.92
CA PRO A 257 0.54 -13.00 17.49
C PRO A 257 0.92 -14.01 16.39
N GLY A 258 2.22 -14.29 16.24
CA GLY A 258 2.76 -15.23 15.26
C GLY A 258 2.86 -14.72 13.81
N HIS A 259 2.59 -13.43 13.56
CA HIS A 259 2.45 -12.85 12.22
C HIS A 259 3.34 -11.65 11.89
N GLY A 260 4.00 -11.08 12.90
CA GLY A 260 4.84 -9.88 12.75
C GLY A 260 4.04 -8.60 13.00
N GLY A 261 4.56 -7.50 12.49
CA GLY A 261 3.90 -6.20 12.47
C GLY A 261 2.86 -6.07 11.34
N ILE A 262 2.04 -5.03 11.42
CA ILE A 262 1.17 -4.60 10.32
C ILE A 262 2.00 -4.01 9.18
N LEU A 263 3.12 -3.36 9.51
CA LEU A 263 4.05 -2.82 8.54
C LEU A 263 4.69 -3.93 7.69
N ASP A 264 5.01 -5.08 8.30
CA ASP A 264 5.49 -6.30 7.61
C ASP A 264 4.48 -6.88 6.60
N ARG A 265 3.22 -6.42 6.63
CA ARG A 265 2.13 -6.93 5.76
C ARG A 265 1.66 -5.89 4.75
N ALA A 266 1.85 -4.62 5.06
CA ALA A 266 1.44 -3.50 4.23
C ALA A 266 2.58 -3.02 3.31
N ASP A 267 3.83 -3.44 3.53
CA ASP A 267 5.04 -3.04 2.79
C ASP A 267 4.89 -3.05 1.26
N SER A 268 4.39 -4.14 0.67
CA SER A 268 4.15 -4.29 -0.77
C SER A 268 3.05 -3.37 -1.30
N TYR A 269 2.14 -2.90 -0.43
CA TYR A 269 1.00 -2.07 -0.81
C TYR A 269 1.33 -0.58 -0.81
N VAL A 270 2.35 -0.16 -0.06
CA VAL A 270 2.70 1.25 0.13
C VAL A 270 3.08 1.91 -1.21
N PHE A 271 4.09 1.37 -1.91
CA PHE A 271 4.52 1.96 -3.20
C PHE A 271 3.59 1.64 -4.36
N THR A 272 2.86 0.53 -4.28
CA THR A 272 1.97 0.10 -5.37
C THR A 272 0.79 1.04 -5.54
N ALA A 273 0.24 1.58 -4.44
CA ALA A 273 -0.95 2.43 -4.46
C ALA A 273 -0.86 3.66 -5.40
N PRO A 274 0.13 4.57 -5.27
CA PRO A 274 0.22 5.74 -6.14
C PRO A 274 0.47 5.36 -7.60
N LEU A 275 1.24 4.31 -7.86
CA LEU A 275 1.58 3.89 -9.21
C LEU A 275 0.35 3.33 -9.94
N VAL A 276 -0.47 2.52 -9.25
CA VAL A 276 -1.75 2.06 -9.80
C VAL A 276 -2.69 3.23 -10.04
N TYR A 277 -2.82 4.14 -9.06
CA TYR A 277 -3.68 5.32 -9.19
C TYR A 277 -3.34 6.13 -10.44
N TYR A 278 -2.09 6.56 -10.59
CA TYR A 278 -1.70 7.35 -11.76
C TYR A 278 -1.73 6.56 -13.07
N PHE A 279 -1.50 5.24 -13.04
CA PHE A 279 -1.67 4.40 -14.21
C PHE A 279 -3.13 4.47 -14.70
N VAL A 280 -4.10 4.26 -13.82
CA VAL A 280 -5.52 4.23 -14.23
C VAL A 280 -6.10 5.62 -14.49
N THR A 281 -5.62 6.69 -13.84
CA THR A 281 -6.17 8.04 -14.02
C THR A 281 -5.46 8.87 -15.09
N LEU A 282 -4.18 8.59 -15.38
CA LEU A 282 -3.40 9.36 -16.37
C LEU A 282 -3.03 8.52 -17.58
N VAL A 283 -2.51 7.30 -17.40
CA VAL A 283 -1.95 6.52 -18.51
C VAL A 283 -3.05 5.82 -19.31
N LEU A 284 -3.97 5.13 -18.64
CA LEU A 284 -5.03 4.37 -19.30
C LEU A 284 -5.94 5.25 -20.19
N PRO A 285 -6.42 6.43 -19.73
CA PRO A 285 -7.28 7.29 -20.55
C PRO A 285 -6.57 7.87 -21.79
N LEU A 286 -5.25 8.05 -21.75
CA LEU A 286 -4.47 8.52 -22.90
C LEU A 286 -4.43 7.50 -24.05
N LEU A 287 -4.74 6.24 -23.79
CA LEU A 287 -4.74 5.15 -24.78
C LEU A 287 -6.14 4.84 -25.33
N GLU A 288 -7.19 5.46 -24.77
CA GLU A 288 -8.57 5.34 -25.25
C GLU A 288 -8.88 6.29 -26.43
N HIS A 289 -7.97 7.22 -26.72
CA HIS A 289 -8.04 8.18 -27.83
C HIS A 289 -7.13 7.79 -29.00
#